data_AF-A0A166CTK1-F1
#
_entry.id   AF-A0A166CTK1-F1
#
_cell.length_a   1.000
_cell.length_b   1.000
_cell.length_c   1.000
_cell.angle_alpha   90.00
_cell.angle_beta   90.00
_cell.angle_gamma   90.00
#
_symmetry.space_group_name_H-M   'P 1'
#
loop_
_entity.id
_entity.type
_entity.pdbx_description
1 polymer ?
#
loop_
_entity_poly.entity_id
_entity_poly.type
_entity_poly.pdbx_seq_one_letter_code
_entity_poly.pdbx_strand_id
1 'polypeptide(L)'
;MQRRDNDVKLTSVREMARYITIAKSSGMSPDSSCQHLLRGWMKLVAPFTPSSVDGVSSHGTFVHKAVEQPEHIPESIFALLQAVAISDGFDSLLGETALLLSKAWPTIWIWTKYIYHANLRVLPRMNVAQKSAFAERYRVVVVMLDIFVKHGYNPIFLEIIVNHESEILAMMADMWKGEGTDKNLATQGFQCANFPSTPASLIRQRFIAQVIATCGTAQEAVHVACQRVERHLEQKQRDYEAISLDLYFFNSEMIQIEPSPLVQPMYASSGVAIMLMHTWNHITSISFTGSVERRSALITACMGGAVTLGRSSPQAPNRISDMLHRGLLRLLVKSVTLVQNSLPDYNILLDGIFLMLHDILSPATVHREILSLIRRCVATALKRGDLRPLATYPRVRDAWLGLQKLLDLRET
;
A
#
# COMPACT_ATOMS: atom_id res chain seq x y z
N MET A 1 -10.45 -60.24 -2.10
CA MET A 1 -9.47 -59.21 -1.70
C MET A 1 -10.19 -57.86 -1.74
N GLN A 2 -10.80 -57.47 -0.61
CA GLN A 2 -11.49 -56.18 -0.47
C GLN A 2 -10.46 -55.06 -0.44
N ARG A 3 -10.45 -54.19 -1.45
CA ARG A 3 -9.83 -52.86 -1.35
C ARG A 3 -10.58 -52.11 -0.25
N ARG A 4 -9.92 -51.88 0.88
CA ARG A 4 -10.37 -50.84 1.82
C ARG A 4 -10.07 -49.51 1.13
N ASP A 5 -11.10 -48.90 0.57
CA ASP A 5 -11.12 -47.46 0.39
C ASP A 5 -11.08 -46.86 1.80
N ASN A 6 -9.88 -46.59 2.28
CA ASN A 6 -9.69 -45.69 3.41
C ASN A 6 -10.06 -44.30 2.91
N ASP A 7 -11.35 -43.96 2.98
CA ASP A 7 -11.83 -42.60 2.83
C ASP A 7 -11.18 -41.77 3.94
N VAL A 8 -10.03 -41.16 3.63
CA VAL A 8 -9.37 -40.21 4.51
C VAL A 8 -10.27 -38.97 4.54
N LYS A 9 -11.03 -38.80 5.62
CA LYS A 9 -11.97 -37.69 5.78
C LYS A 9 -11.25 -36.43 6.24
N LEU A 10 -11.59 -35.31 5.60
CA LEU A 10 -11.16 -33.98 6.02
C LEU A 10 -11.62 -33.71 7.47
N THR A 11 -10.76 -33.10 8.27
CA THR A 11 -11.08 -32.72 9.66
C THR A 11 -12.29 -31.78 9.71
N SER A 12 -13.22 -32.05 10.63
CA SER A 12 -14.41 -31.22 10.78
C SER A 12 -14.05 -29.82 11.29
N VAL A 13 -14.91 -28.83 11.01
CA VAL A 13 -14.72 -27.44 11.48
C VAL A 13 -14.56 -27.38 13.00
N ARG A 14 -15.35 -28.17 13.73
CA ARG A 14 -15.31 -28.22 15.21
C ARG A 14 -13.99 -28.78 15.72
N GLU A 15 -13.49 -29.84 15.11
CA GLU A 15 -12.19 -30.42 15.49
C GLU A 15 -11.04 -29.49 15.14
N MET A 16 -11.11 -28.82 13.99
CA MET A 16 -10.12 -27.83 13.60
C MET A 16 -10.09 -26.64 14.57
N ALA A 17 -11.26 -26.12 14.94
CA ALA A 17 -11.36 -25.05 15.93
C ALA A 17 -10.74 -25.46 17.27
N ARG A 18 -11.05 -26.68 17.76
CA ARG A 18 -10.45 -27.21 18.98
C ARG A 18 -8.93 -27.31 18.87
N TYR A 19 -8.42 -27.77 17.73
CA TYR A 19 -6.98 -27.84 17.47
C TYR A 19 -6.32 -26.46 17.55
N ILE A 20 -6.89 -25.46 16.87
CA ILE A 20 -6.38 -24.08 16.87
C ILE A 20 -6.37 -23.50 18.28
N THR A 21 -7.43 -23.73 19.07
CA THR A 21 -7.48 -23.29 20.47
C THR A 21 -6.35 -23.88 21.31
N ILE A 22 -6.04 -25.17 21.12
CA ILE A 22 -4.93 -25.83 21.81
C ILE A 22 -3.58 -25.25 21.35
N ALA A 23 -3.41 -25.07 20.03
CA ALA A 23 -2.19 -24.50 19.45
C ALA A 23 -1.93 -23.05 19.90
N LYS A 24 -2.99 -22.30 20.25
CA LYS A 24 -2.92 -20.91 20.75
C LYS A 24 -3.13 -20.79 22.26
N SER A 25 -2.92 -21.87 23.02
CA SER A 25 -3.20 -21.87 24.46
C SER A 25 -2.40 -20.83 25.25
N SER A 26 -3.01 -20.27 26.30
CA SER A 26 -2.38 -19.29 27.21
C SER A 26 -1.21 -19.95 27.94
N GLY A 27 0.01 -19.67 27.50
CA GLY A 27 1.25 -20.27 28.03
C GLY A 27 2.24 -20.70 26.94
N MET A 28 1.82 -20.81 25.69
CA MET A 28 2.74 -21.01 24.57
C MET A 28 3.36 -19.69 24.13
N SER A 29 4.66 -19.72 23.80
CA SER A 29 5.29 -18.60 23.10
C SER A 29 4.67 -18.42 21.70
N PRO A 30 4.69 -17.20 21.13
CA PRO A 30 4.23 -16.93 19.76
C PRO A 30 4.86 -17.87 18.72
N ASP A 31 6.17 -18.11 18.84
CA ASP A 31 6.91 -19.03 17.98
C ASP A 31 6.40 -20.47 18.09
N SER A 32 6.27 -21.01 19.30
CA SER A 32 5.77 -22.38 19.53
C SER A 32 4.35 -22.56 18.98
N SER A 33 3.48 -21.57 19.21
CA SER A 33 2.13 -21.54 18.65
C SER A 33 2.15 -21.60 17.12
N CYS A 34 2.99 -20.81 16.46
CA CYS A 34 3.17 -20.84 15.01
C CYS A 34 3.66 -22.21 14.51
N GLN A 35 4.69 -22.77 15.15
CA GLN A 35 5.18 -24.11 14.80
C GLN A 35 4.09 -25.18 14.93
N HIS A 36 3.27 -25.11 15.99
CA HIS A 36 2.13 -26.02 16.14
C HIS A 36 1.16 -25.86 14.98
N LEU A 37 0.74 -24.65 14.64
CA LEU A 37 -0.16 -24.40 13.52
C LEU A 37 0.40 -24.92 12.18
N LEU A 38 1.69 -24.72 11.91
CA LEU A 38 2.36 -25.22 10.69
C LEU A 38 2.44 -26.76 10.67
N ARG A 39 2.74 -27.40 11.81
CA ARG A 39 2.69 -28.87 11.93
C ARG A 39 1.26 -29.39 11.73
N GLY A 40 0.27 -28.66 12.26
CA GLY A 40 -1.14 -28.91 12.01
C GLY A 40 -1.49 -28.83 10.54
N TRP A 41 -1.02 -27.80 9.85
CA TRP A 41 -1.21 -27.63 8.41
C TRP A 41 -0.67 -28.82 7.62
N MET A 42 0.58 -29.20 7.87
CA MET A 42 1.22 -30.34 7.21
C MET A 42 0.53 -31.68 7.47
N LYS A 43 -0.14 -31.83 8.63
CA LYS A 43 -0.83 -33.08 9.00
C LYS A 43 -2.28 -33.13 8.54
N LEU A 44 -3.00 -32.00 8.62
CA LEU A 44 -4.45 -31.95 8.50
C LEU A 44 -4.92 -31.36 7.16
N VAL A 45 -4.08 -30.61 6.45
CA VAL A 45 -4.43 -29.94 5.20
C VAL A 45 -3.56 -30.41 4.04
N ALA A 46 -2.24 -30.37 4.19
CA ALA A 46 -1.30 -30.70 3.11
C ALA A 46 -1.56 -32.05 2.40
N PRO A 47 -1.93 -33.15 3.09
CA PRO A 47 -2.23 -34.43 2.43
C PRO A 47 -3.46 -34.41 1.51
N PHE A 48 -4.33 -33.42 1.68
CA PHE A 48 -5.56 -33.23 0.89
C PHE A 48 -5.41 -32.13 -0.16
N THR A 49 -4.26 -31.45 -0.21
CA THR A 49 -4.01 -30.38 -1.17
C THR A 49 -3.61 -30.97 -2.52
N PRO A 50 -4.21 -30.53 -3.63
CA PRO A 50 -3.82 -31.00 -4.97
C PRO A 50 -2.38 -30.60 -5.31
N SER A 51 -1.78 -31.26 -6.30
CA SER A 51 -0.40 -30.96 -6.75
C SER A 51 -0.27 -29.63 -7.51
N SER A 52 -1.37 -29.09 -8.06
CA SER A 52 -1.41 -27.76 -8.68
C SER A 52 -2.87 -27.25 -8.76
N VAL A 53 -3.02 -25.94 -8.99
CA VAL A 53 -4.34 -25.32 -9.26
C VAL A 53 -4.80 -25.60 -10.71
N ASP A 54 -3.86 -25.79 -11.64
CA ASP A 54 -4.12 -25.93 -13.09
C ASP A 54 -4.16 -27.40 -13.57
N GLY A 55 -3.56 -28.33 -12.84
CA GLY A 55 -3.51 -29.77 -13.13
C GLY A 55 -4.76 -30.55 -12.69
N VAL A 56 -5.91 -29.89 -12.62
CA VAL A 56 -7.20 -30.52 -12.33
C VAL A 56 -7.70 -31.23 -13.59
N SER A 57 -7.08 -32.37 -13.89
CA SER A 57 -7.67 -33.36 -14.80
C SER A 57 -8.91 -33.98 -14.14
N SER A 58 -9.85 -34.40 -14.98
CA SER A 58 -11.25 -34.80 -14.72
C SER A 58 -11.50 -35.96 -13.74
N HIS A 59 -10.53 -36.35 -12.91
CA HIS A 59 -10.58 -37.56 -12.09
C HIS A 59 -10.37 -37.31 -10.58
N GLY A 60 -10.20 -36.06 -10.14
CA GLY A 60 -10.13 -35.70 -8.71
C GLY A 60 -11.43 -35.05 -8.20
N THR A 61 -12.26 -35.81 -7.48
CA THR A 61 -13.64 -35.46 -7.06
C THR A 61 -13.77 -34.26 -6.09
N PHE A 62 -12.71 -33.88 -5.37
CA PHE A 62 -12.82 -32.86 -4.30
C PHE A 62 -12.61 -31.43 -4.81
N VAL A 63 -11.73 -31.22 -5.79
CA VAL A 63 -11.39 -29.89 -6.32
C VAL A 63 -12.29 -29.50 -7.50
N HIS A 64 -12.81 -30.46 -8.27
CA HIS A 64 -13.80 -30.18 -9.32
C HIS A 64 -15.05 -29.50 -8.74
N LYS A 65 -15.54 -29.97 -7.57
CA LYS A 65 -16.64 -29.32 -6.85
C LYS A 65 -16.28 -27.95 -6.30
N ALA A 66 -15.04 -27.74 -5.87
CA ALA A 66 -14.60 -26.46 -5.35
C ALA A 66 -14.46 -25.43 -6.49
N VAL A 67 -13.75 -25.76 -7.57
CA VAL A 67 -13.51 -24.88 -8.72
C VAL A 67 -14.81 -24.51 -9.45
N GLU A 68 -15.81 -25.41 -9.50
CA GLU A 68 -17.12 -25.14 -10.10
C GLU A 68 -18.10 -24.44 -9.14
N GLN A 69 -17.90 -24.54 -7.83
CA GLN A 69 -18.76 -23.93 -6.81
C GLN A 69 -17.89 -23.30 -5.70
N PRO A 70 -17.64 -21.98 -5.76
CA PRO A 70 -16.86 -21.19 -4.77
C PRO A 70 -17.33 -21.33 -3.31
N GLU A 71 -18.50 -21.92 -3.12
CA GLU A 71 -19.15 -22.24 -1.84
C GLU A 71 -18.49 -23.43 -1.10
N HIS A 72 -17.55 -24.17 -1.71
CA HIS A 72 -16.93 -25.36 -1.12
C HIS A 72 -15.46 -25.20 -0.68
N ILE A 73 -14.95 -24.00 -0.42
CA ILE A 73 -13.73 -23.90 0.41
C ILE A 73 -14.11 -24.50 1.77
N PRO A 74 -13.49 -25.61 2.20
CA PRO A 74 -13.85 -26.18 3.49
C PRO A 74 -13.48 -25.18 4.59
N GLU A 75 -14.47 -24.77 5.39
CA GLU A 75 -14.27 -23.80 6.46
C GLU A 75 -13.19 -24.23 7.46
N SER A 76 -12.93 -25.53 7.60
CA SER A 76 -11.81 -26.05 8.40
C SER A 76 -10.44 -25.68 7.81
N ILE A 77 -10.27 -25.72 6.49
CA ILE A 77 -9.02 -25.31 5.83
C ILE A 77 -8.85 -23.79 5.96
N PHE A 78 -9.91 -23.03 5.72
CA PHE A 78 -9.88 -21.58 5.86
C PHE A 78 -9.56 -21.17 7.31
N ALA A 79 -10.18 -21.78 8.32
CA ALA A 79 -9.93 -21.48 9.72
C ALA A 79 -8.45 -21.74 10.11
N LEU A 80 -7.85 -22.82 9.62
CA LEU A 80 -6.44 -23.09 9.89
C LEU A 80 -5.52 -22.13 9.14
N LEU A 81 -5.83 -21.80 7.88
CA LEU A 81 -5.07 -20.82 7.11
C LEU A 81 -5.12 -19.44 7.78
N GLN A 82 -6.29 -19.00 8.19
CA GLN A 82 -6.49 -17.76 8.95
C GLN A 82 -5.66 -17.79 10.23
N ALA A 83 -5.72 -18.89 10.99
CA ALA A 83 -4.98 -19.04 12.24
C ALA A 83 -3.46 -18.95 12.04
N VAL A 84 -2.94 -19.55 10.96
CA VAL A 84 -1.54 -19.44 10.52
C VAL A 84 -1.24 -17.98 10.16
N ALA A 85 -2.02 -17.38 9.27
CA ALA A 85 -1.80 -16.01 8.76
C ALA A 85 -1.67 -14.97 9.88
N ILE A 86 -2.54 -15.04 10.90
CA ILE A 86 -2.54 -14.09 12.03
C ILE A 86 -1.65 -14.54 13.20
N SER A 87 -0.72 -15.45 12.98
CA SER A 87 0.18 -15.91 14.04
C SER A 87 1.31 -14.90 14.27
N ASP A 88 1.41 -14.40 15.50
CA ASP A 88 2.48 -13.48 15.93
C ASP A 88 3.88 -14.14 15.90
N GLY A 89 3.98 -15.46 15.69
CA GLY A 89 5.25 -16.16 15.55
C GLY A 89 6.03 -15.80 14.27
N PHE A 90 5.41 -15.07 13.34
CA PHE A 90 6.11 -14.57 12.16
C PHE A 90 7.02 -13.37 12.45
N ASP A 91 6.74 -12.58 13.49
CA ASP A 91 7.57 -11.42 13.84
C ASP A 91 9.02 -11.79 14.24
N SER A 92 9.24 -13.06 14.64
CA SER A 92 10.55 -13.62 14.99
C SER A 92 10.90 -14.89 14.22
N LEU A 93 10.65 -14.91 12.90
CA LEU A 93 10.91 -16.03 11.97
C LEU A 93 12.39 -16.45 11.90
N LEU A 94 12.83 -17.23 12.89
CA LEU A 94 14.16 -17.81 12.99
C LEU A 94 14.06 -19.32 13.27
N GLY A 95 15.10 -20.06 12.87
CA GLY A 95 15.24 -21.47 13.20
C GLY A 95 14.13 -22.36 12.63
N GLU A 96 13.46 -23.10 13.51
CA GLU A 96 12.55 -24.19 13.14
C GLU A 96 11.27 -23.69 12.44
N THR A 97 10.70 -22.56 12.87
CA THR A 97 9.46 -22.01 12.31
C THR A 97 9.60 -21.68 10.82
N ALA A 98 10.74 -21.10 10.42
CA ALA A 98 11.01 -20.78 9.03
C ALA A 98 11.16 -22.06 8.16
N LEU A 99 11.80 -23.11 8.69
CA LEU A 99 11.91 -24.41 8.02
C LEU A 99 10.55 -25.10 7.85
N LEU A 100 9.71 -25.07 8.90
CA LEU A 100 8.35 -25.63 8.84
C LEU A 100 7.50 -24.87 7.83
N LEU A 101 7.63 -23.54 7.78
CA LEU A 101 6.92 -22.73 6.81
C LEU A 101 7.37 -23.06 5.38
N SER A 102 8.68 -23.15 5.11
CA SER A 102 9.20 -23.54 3.78
C SER A 102 8.60 -24.86 3.31
N LYS A 103 8.48 -25.85 4.20
CA LYS A 103 7.87 -27.16 3.89
C LYS A 103 6.36 -27.08 3.68
N ALA A 104 5.66 -26.27 4.48
CA ALA A 104 4.21 -26.10 4.37
C ALA A 104 3.81 -25.22 3.17
N TRP A 105 4.70 -24.31 2.76
CA TRP A 105 4.42 -23.22 1.83
C TRP A 105 3.78 -23.66 0.52
N PRO A 106 4.25 -24.69 -0.21
CA PRO A 106 3.65 -25.06 -1.50
C PRO A 106 2.15 -25.35 -1.38
N THR A 107 1.73 -26.00 -0.29
CA THR A 107 0.31 -26.29 -0.05
C THR A 107 -0.47 -25.09 0.49
N ILE A 108 0.16 -24.26 1.33
CA ILE A 108 -0.40 -22.97 1.75
C ILE A 108 -0.67 -22.08 0.53
N TRP A 109 0.28 -22.01 -0.40
CA TRP A 109 0.18 -21.23 -1.63
C TRP A 109 -1.01 -21.64 -2.48
N ILE A 110 -1.18 -22.94 -2.72
CA ILE A 110 -2.30 -23.48 -3.51
C ILE A 110 -3.64 -23.04 -2.91
N TRP A 111 -3.80 -23.15 -1.59
CA TRP A 111 -5.03 -22.73 -0.93
C TRP A 111 -5.23 -21.21 -0.95
N THR A 112 -4.17 -20.42 -0.75
CA THR A 112 -4.21 -18.95 -0.85
C THR A 112 -4.64 -18.50 -2.25
N LYS A 113 -4.01 -19.05 -3.30
CA LYS A 113 -4.34 -18.81 -4.71
C LYS A 113 -5.79 -19.19 -5.01
N TYR A 114 -6.19 -20.38 -4.57
CA TYR A 114 -7.55 -20.87 -4.76
C TYR A 114 -8.60 -19.99 -4.08
N ILE A 115 -8.39 -19.62 -2.81
CA ILE A 115 -9.30 -18.75 -2.04
C ILE A 115 -9.47 -17.41 -2.74
N TYR A 116 -8.38 -16.78 -3.18
CA TYR A 116 -8.44 -15.52 -3.90
C TYR A 116 -9.28 -15.61 -5.19
N HIS A 117 -8.95 -16.55 -6.09
CA HIS A 117 -9.67 -16.66 -7.36
C HIS A 117 -11.13 -17.09 -7.18
N ALA A 118 -11.42 -17.98 -6.22
CA ALA A 118 -12.78 -18.35 -5.89
C ALA A 118 -13.59 -17.13 -5.42
N ASN A 119 -13.00 -16.29 -4.57
CA ASN A 119 -13.61 -15.08 -4.05
C ASN A 119 -13.85 -14.02 -5.15
N LEU A 120 -12.93 -13.83 -6.10
CA LEU A 120 -13.10 -12.88 -7.20
C LEU A 120 -14.28 -13.25 -8.12
N ARG A 121 -14.51 -14.54 -8.39
CA ARG A 121 -15.57 -15.00 -9.30
C ARG A 121 -16.99 -14.63 -8.83
N VAL A 122 -17.20 -14.56 -7.52
CA VAL A 122 -18.51 -14.29 -6.93
C VAL A 122 -18.74 -12.81 -6.60
N LEU A 123 -17.68 -11.98 -6.65
CA LEU A 123 -17.70 -10.56 -6.26
C LEU A 123 -18.84 -9.73 -6.90
N PRO A 124 -19.16 -9.85 -8.21
CA PRO A 124 -20.19 -9.03 -8.83
C PRO A 124 -21.62 -9.32 -8.36
N ARG A 125 -21.86 -10.46 -7.67
CA ARG A 125 -23.19 -10.96 -7.32
C ARG A 125 -23.45 -11.02 -5.80
N MET A 126 -22.57 -10.43 -5.00
CA MET A 126 -22.62 -10.59 -3.54
C MET A 126 -23.64 -9.68 -2.85
N ASN A 127 -24.44 -10.28 -1.96
CA ASN A 127 -25.21 -9.56 -0.96
C ASN A 127 -24.31 -9.07 0.20
N VAL A 128 -24.87 -8.30 1.14
CA VAL A 128 -24.10 -7.69 2.26
C VAL A 128 -23.36 -8.73 3.12
N ALA A 129 -23.99 -9.85 3.44
CA ALA A 129 -23.37 -10.90 4.25
C ALA A 129 -22.22 -11.59 3.50
N GLN A 130 -22.40 -11.84 2.19
CA GLN A 130 -21.37 -12.39 1.32
C GLN A 130 -20.19 -11.44 1.15
N LYS A 131 -20.43 -10.12 1.09
CA LYS A 131 -19.36 -9.11 1.06
C LYS A 131 -18.52 -9.13 2.34
N SER A 132 -19.14 -9.33 3.50
CA SER A 132 -18.41 -9.46 4.77
C SER A 132 -17.55 -10.72 4.82
N ALA A 133 -18.08 -11.86 4.36
CA ALA A 133 -17.33 -13.11 4.30
C ALA A 133 -16.17 -13.04 3.27
N PHE A 134 -16.41 -12.39 2.12
CA PHE A 134 -15.38 -12.08 1.13
C PHE A 134 -14.27 -11.22 1.74
N ALA A 135 -14.62 -10.15 2.45
CA ALA A 135 -13.66 -9.25 3.06
C ALA A 135 -12.71 -9.98 4.02
N GLU A 136 -13.28 -10.85 4.87
CA GLU A 136 -12.49 -11.65 5.80
C GLU A 136 -11.53 -12.61 5.08
N ARG A 137 -12.02 -13.32 4.06
CA ARG A 137 -11.19 -14.24 3.28
C ARG A 137 -10.10 -13.52 2.48
N TYR A 138 -10.43 -12.37 1.91
CA TYR A 138 -9.47 -11.52 1.21
C TYR A 138 -8.38 -11.02 2.17
N ARG A 139 -8.76 -10.58 3.38
CA ARG A 139 -7.81 -10.17 4.41
C ARG A 139 -6.81 -11.27 4.77
N VAL A 140 -7.24 -12.53 4.85
CA VAL A 140 -6.33 -13.66 5.06
C VAL A 140 -5.31 -13.79 3.92
N VAL A 141 -5.75 -13.64 2.67
CA VAL A 141 -4.85 -13.64 1.50
C VAL A 141 -3.85 -12.48 1.59
N VAL A 142 -4.31 -11.27 1.93
CA VAL A 142 -3.46 -10.10 2.14
C VAL A 142 -2.40 -10.36 3.20
N VAL A 143 -2.79 -10.84 4.37
CA VAL A 143 -1.87 -11.11 5.49
C VAL A 143 -0.83 -12.16 5.09
N MET A 144 -1.24 -13.23 4.41
CA MET A 144 -0.31 -14.26 3.93
C MET A 144 0.73 -13.71 2.96
N LEU A 145 0.33 -12.81 2.06
CA LEU A 145 1.24 -12.17 1.10
C LEU A 145 2.11 -11.09 1.77
N ASP A 146 1.60 -10.39 2.78
CA ASP A 146 2.32 -9.37 3.54
C ASP A 146 3.54 -9.95 4.31
N ILE A 147 3.51 -11.25 4.64
CA ILE A 147 4.68 -11.95 5.21
C ILE A 147 5.89 -11.82 4.27
N PHE A 148 5.73 -11.94 2.95
CA PHE A 148 6.83 -11.76 2.00
C PHE A 148 7.37 -10.34 1.98
N VAL A 149 6.49 -9.38 2.22
CA VAL A 149 6.87 -7.98 2.19
C VAL A 149 7.60 -7.59 3.47
N LYS A 150 7.16 -8.11 4.62
CA LYS A 150 7.81 -7.91 5.93
C LYS A 150 9.13 -8.66 6.08
N HIS A 151 9.20 -9.89 5.57
CA HIS A 151 10.31 -10.81 5.82
C HIS A 151 11.11 -11.18 4.56
N GLY A 152 10.97 -10.44 3.47
CA GLY A 152 11.64 -10.73 2.20
C GLY A 152 13.18 -10.71 2.23
N TYR A 153 13.79 -10.21 3.31
CA TYR A 153 15.23 -10.30 3.57
C TYR A 153 15.69 -11.66 4.12
N ASN A 154 14.77 -12.48 4.64
CA ASN A 154 15.11 -13.80 5.15
C ASN A 154 15.34 -14.75 3.96
N PRO A 155 16.47 -15.50 3.93
CA PRO A 155 16.84 -16.37 2.79
C PRO A 155 15.75 -17.36 2.37
N ILE A 156 14.96 -17.87 3.33
CA ILE A 156 13.89 -18.83 3.06
C ILE A 156 12.74 -18.16 2.28
N PHE A 157 12.37 -16.94 2.66
CA PHE A 157 11.33 -16.19 1.95
C PHE A 157 11.79 -15.72 0.59
N LEU A 158 13.05 -15.28 0.50
CA LEU A 158 13.68 -14.95 -0.77
C LEU A 158 13.66 -16.16 -1.72
N GLU A 159 14.03 -17.35 -1.23
CA GLU A 159 13.98 -18.59 -1.99
C GLU A 159 12.55 -18.94 -2.44
N ILE A 160 11.57 -18.82 -1.54
CA ILE A 160 10.15 -19.04 -1.88
C ILE A 160 9.70 -18.08 -2.99
N ILE A 161 9.99 -16.78 -2.86
CA ILE A 161 9.62 -15.76 -3.85
C ILE A 161 10.29 -16.07 -5.19
N VAL A 162 11.58 -16.41 -5.20
CA VAL A 162 12.31 -16.73 -6.44
C VAL A 162 11.77 -18.00 -7.10
N ASN A 163 11.45 -19.03 -6.32
CA ASN A 163 10.94 -20.31 -6.85
C ASN A 163 9.50 -20.21 -7.37
N HIS A 164 8.71 -19.26 -6.86
CA HIS A 164 7.30 -19.07 -7.23
C HIS A 164 7.01 -17.66 -7.79
N GLU A 165 8.03 -17.01 -8.35
CA GLU A 165 7.99 -15.59 -8.72
C GLU A 165 6.86 -15.27 -9.69
N SER A 166 6.73 -16.10 -10.73
CA SER A 166 5.74 -15.96 -11.79
C SER A 166 4.30 -16.10 -11.32
N GLU A 167 4.08 -16.58 -10.09
CA GLU A 167 2.75 -16.73 -9.50
C GLU A 167 2.51 -15.73 -8.36
N ILE A 168 3.44 -15.62 -7.41
CA ILE A 168 3.29 -14.77 -6.22
C ILE A 168 3.25 -13.29 -6.62
N LEU A 169 4.24 -12.82 -7.38
CA LEU A 169 4.30 -11.41 -7.75
C LEU A 169 3.14 -11.01 -8.67
N ALA A 170 2.72 -11.92 -9.56
CA ALA A 170 1.60 -11.71 -10.46
C ALA A 170 0.28 -11.52 -9.68
N MET A 171 0.03 -12.37 -8.68
CA MET A 171 -1.13 -12.27 -7.81
C MET A 171 -1.10 -10.99 -6.96
N MET A 172 0.06 -10.64 -6.40
CA MET A 172 0.22 -9.40 -5.65
C MET A 172 -0.05 -8.16 -6.52
N ALA A 173 0.43 -8.15 -7.77
CA ALA A 173 0.17 -7.06 -8.71
C ALA A 173 -1.31 -7.00 -9.13
N ASP A 174 -1.98 -8.15 -9.29
CA ASP A 174 -3.42 -8.22 -9.58
C ASP A 174 -4.26 -7.65 -8.43
N MET A 175 -3.94 -8.04 -7.18
CA MET A 175 -4.55 -7.46 -5.98
C MET A 175 -4.29 -5.95 -5.88
N TRP A 176 -3.05 -5.54 -6.13
CA TRP A 176 -2.63 -4.15 -6.12
C TRP A 176 -3.47 -3.30 -7.09
N LYS A 177 -3.64 -3.78 -8.33
CA LYS A 177 -4.47 -3.14 -9.35
C LYS A 177 -5.94 -3.20 -8.98
N GLY A 178 -6.43 -4.33 -8.46
CA GLY A 178 -7.82 -4.55 -8.08
C GLY A 178 -8.30 -3.53 -7.05
N GLU A 179 -7.56 -3.30 -5.98
CA GLU A 179 -7.86 -2.25 -4.98
C GLU A 179 -7.93 -0.85 -5.60
N GLY A 180 -7.06 -0.58 -6.58
CA GLY A 180 -7.01 0.69 -7.29
C GLY A 180 -8.04 0.86 -8.39
N THR A 181 -8.69 -0.21 -8.86
CA THR A 181 -9.63 -0.16 -10.00
C THR A 181 -11.06 -0.63 -9.68
N ASP A 182 -11.25 -1.54 -8.72
CA ASP A 182 -12.56 -2.07 -8.28
C ASP A 182 -13.00 -1.47 -6.94
N LYS A 183 -14.20 -0.86 -6.91
CA LYS A 183 -14.80 -0.26 -5.71
C LYS A 183 -15.12 -1.26 -4.61
N ASN A 184 -15.37 -2.53 -4.94
CA ASN A 184 -15.65 -3.56 -3.96
C ASN A 184 -14.36 -4.09 -3.31
N LEU A 185 -13.23 -3.99 -4.01
CA LEU A 185 -11.91 -4.37 -3.50
C LEU A 185 -11.22 -3.26 -2.73
N ALA A 186 -11.47 -1.98 -3.07
CA ALA A 186 -10.78 -0.80 -2.55
C ALA A 186 -10.79 -0.62 -1.00
N THR A 187 -11.47 -1.49 -0.25
CA THR A 187 -11.55 -1.46 1.22
C THR A 187 -10.85 -2.63 1.89
N GLN A 188 -10.17 -3.49 1.11
CA GLN A 188 -9.71 -4.79 1.61
C GLN A 188 -8.23 -4.82 2.00
N GLY A 189 -7.51 -3.71 1.78
CA GLY A 189 -6.28 -3.39 2.51
C GLY A 189 -5.00 -4.03 1.97
N PHE A 190 -4.94 -4.46 0.71
CA PHE A 190 -3.65 -4.80 0.11
C PHE A 190 -2.83 -3.52 -0.13
N GLN A 191 -1.91 -3.20 0.78
CA GLN A 191 -1.15 -1.94 0.82
C GLN A 191 -0.04 -1.87 -0.25
N CYS A 192 0.19 -0.70 -0.87
CA CYS A 192 1.21 -0.54 -1.91
C CYS A 192 2.66 -0.73 -1.44
N ALA A 193 2.95 -0.45 -0.16
CA ALA A 193 4.23 0.18 0.17
C ALA A 193 5.11 -0.52 1.21
N ASN A 194 4.99 -1.84 1.40
CA ASN A 194 5.98 -2.55 2.22
C ASN A 194 7.21 -3.02 1.41
N PHE A 195 7.18 -3.03 0.07
CA PHE A 195 8.36 -3.38 -0.75
C PHE A 195 9.51 -2.34 -0.78
N PRO A 196 9.35 -1.05 -0.45
CA PRO A 196 10.48 -0.11 -0.45
C PRO A 196 11.34 -0.17 0.82
N SER A 197 10.85 -0.75 1.92
CA SER A 197 11.58 -0.78 3.20
C SER A 197 12.50 -1.99 3.35
N THR A 198 12.10 -3.17 2.86
CA THR A 198 12.91 -4.40 3.06
C THR A 198 12.51 -5.59 2.17
N PRO A 199 12.84 -5.55 0.88
CA PRO A 199 13.46 -6.73 0.28
C PRO A 199 14.68 -6.35 -0.58
N ALA A 200 15.49 -7.35 -0.96
CA ALA A 200 16.57 -7.18 -1.93
C ALA A 200 16.03 -6.41 -3.15
N SER A 201 16.75 -5.35 -3.58
CA SER A 201 16.35 -4.42 -4.66
C SER A 201 15.75 -5.13 -5.88
N LEU A 202 16.25 -6.32 -6.20
CA LEU A 202 15.76 -7.19 -7.26
C LEU A 202 14.28 -7.60 -7.14
N ILE A 203 13.78 -7.99 -5.95
CA ILE A 203 12.35 -8.36 -5.79
C ILE A 203 11.46 -7.14 -6.01
N ARG A 204 11.86 -5.99 -5.47
CA ARG A 204 11.13 -4.74 -5.68
C ARG A 204 11.05 -4.41 -7.17
N GLN A 205 12.17 -4.45 -7.89
CA GLN A 205 12.19 -4.21 -9.34
C GLN A 205 11.27 -5.18 -10.10
N ARG A 206 11.32 -6.48 -9.75
CA ARG A 206 10.44 -7.51 -10.34
C ARG A 206 8.96 -7.26 -10.05
N PHE A 207 8.63 -6.89 -8.81
CA PHE A 207 7.27 -6.52 -8.43
C PHE A 207 6.77 -5.30 -9.22
N ILE A 208 7.57 -4.23 -9.33
CA ILE A 208 7.21 -3.05 -10.11
C ILE A 208 7.02 -3.41 -11.59
N ALA A 209 7.90 -4.24 -12.16
CA ALA A 209 7.74 -4.72 -13.54
C ALA A 209 6.42 -5.48 -13.71
N GLN A 210 6.04 -6.31 -12.74
CA GLN A 210 4.78 -7.04 -12.74
C GLN A 210 3.57 -6.11 -12.57
N VAL A 211 3.65 -5.07 -11.73
CA VAL A 211 2.61 -4.04 -11.61
C VAL A 211 2.39 -3.34 -12.95
N ILE A 212 3.47 -2.95 -13.63
CA ILE A 212 3.41 -2.33 -14.97
C ILE A 212 2.76 -3.29 -15.97
N ALA A 213 3.18 -4.56 -15.99
CA ALA A 213 2.63 -5.57 -16.88
C ALA A 213 1.13 -5.79 -16.63
N THR A 214 0.71 -5.91 -15.36
CA THR A 214 -0.69 -6.10 -14.96
C THR A 214 -1.55 -4.86 -15.27
N CYS A 215 -1.00 -3.65 -15.16
CA CYS A 215 -1.68 -2.41 -15.56
C CYS A 215 -1.63 -2.15 -17.07
N GLY A 216 -0.78 -2.87 -17.81
CA GLY A 216 -0.55 -2.71 -19.24
C GLY A 216 0.51 -1.65 -19.58
N THR A 217 0.59 -0.55 -18.82
CA THR A 217 1.62 0.48 -18.99
C THR A 217 2.05 1.10 -17.65
N ALA A 218 3.21 1.77 -17.65
CA ALA A 218 3.71 2.47 -16.47
C ALA A 218 2.87 3.72 -16.14
N GLN A 219 2.29 4.37 -17.15
CA GLN A 219 1.35 5.48 -17.00
C GLN A 219 0.06 5.01 -16.32
N GLU A 220 -0.48 3.87 -16.76
CA GLU A 220 -1.67 3.29 -16.15
C GLU A 220 -1.39 2.85 -14.71
N ALA A 221 -0.21 2.26 -14.44
CA ALA A 221 0.21 1.95 -13.08
C ALA A 221 0.22 3.20 -12.19
N VAL A 222 0.80 4.32 -12.65
CA VAL A 222 0.75 5.59 -11.89
C VAL A 222 -0.68 6.09 -11.71
N HIS A 223 -1.54 5.97 -12.72
CA HIS A 223 -2.94 6.36 -12.62
C HIS A 223 -3.68 5.54 -11.55
N VAL A 224 -3.53 4.22 -11.57
CA VAL A 224 -4.08 3.30 -10.56
C VAL A 224 -3.55 3.64 -9.17
N ALA A 225 -2.25 3.91 -9.02
CA ALA A 225 -1.68 4.33 -7.74
C ALA A 225 -2.33 5.62 -7.20
N CYS A 226 -2.63 6.59 -8.06
CA CYS A 226 -3.36 7.80 -7.65
C CYS A 226 -4.80 7.47 -7.22
N GLN A 227 -5.51 6.64 -7.99
CA GLN A 227 -6.88 6.24 -7.67
C GLN A 227 -6.98 5.54 -6.31
N ARG A 228 -5.97 4.76 -5.93
CA ARG A 228 -5.93 4.11 -4.62
C ARG A 228 -5.96 5.10 -3.47
N VAL A 229 -5.08 6.11 -3.48
CA VAL A 229 -5.06 7.17 -2.46
C VAL A 229 -6.39 7.91 -2.43
N GLU A 230 -6.92 8.28 -3.59
CA GLU A 230 -8.19 9.00 -3.69
C GLU A 230 -9.36 8.18 -3.11
N ARG A 231 -9.42 6.88 -3.38
CA ARG A 231 -10.45 6.00 -2.82
C ARG A 231 -10.34 5.86 -1.32
N HIS A 232 -9.14 5.74 -0.77
CA HIS A 232 -8.96 5.73 0.69
C HIS A 232 -9.46 7.03 1.34
N LEU A 233 -9.35 8.17 0.66
CA LEU A 233 -9.89 9.46 1.13
C LEU A 233 -11.43 9.54 1.03
N GLU A 234 -12.04 8.84 0.08
CA GLU A 234 -13.49 8.76 -0.11
C GLU A 234 -14.20 7.85 0.90
N GLN A 235 -13.46 6.96 1.57
CA GLN A 235 -14.02 6.04 2.55
C GLN A 235 -14.65 6.77 3.75
N LYS A 236 -15.78 6.24 4.24
CA LYS A 236 -16.46 6.75 5.43
C LYS A 236 -15.59 6.62 6.67
N GLN A 237 -14.90 5.49 6.81
CA GLN A 237 -13.87 5.26 7.81
C GLN A 237 -12.52 5.22 7.10
N ARG A 238 -11.75 6.30 7.22
CA ARG A 238 -10.48 6.46 6.52
C ARG A 238 -9.39 5.71 7.26
N ASP A 239 -8.70 4.83 6.54
CA ASP A 239 -7.48 4.20 7.00
C ASP A 239 -6.27 5.09 6.66
N TYR A 240 -5.84 5.91 7.63
CA TYR A 240 -4.69 6.79 7.47
C TYR A 240 -3.35 6.05 7.42
N GLU A 241 -3.28 4.80 7.89
CA GLU A 241 -2.09 3.97 7.70
C GLU A 241 -1.97 3.58 6.22
N ALA A 242 -3.06 3.08 5.63
CA ALA A 242 -3.10 2.74 4.21
C ALA A 242 -2.78 3.96 3.31
N ILE A 243 -3.34 5.14 3.62
CA ILE A 243 -3.00 6.38 2.91
C ILE A 243 -1.52 6.72 3.05
N SER A 244 -0.95 6.57 4.26
CA SER A 244 0.46 6.87 4.52
C SER A 244 1.38 5.97 3.69
N LEU A 245 1.07 4.69 3.64
CA LEU A 245 1.80 3.71 2.85
C LEU A 245 1.69 4.05 1.36
N ASP A 246 0.48 4.26 0.84
CA ASP A 246 0.30 4.59 -0.58
C ASP A 246 0.99 5.92 -0.97
N LEU A 247 1.07 6.92 -0.08
CA LEU A 247 1.90 8.13 -0.31
C LEU A 247 3.40 7.84 -0.26
N TYR A 248 3.84 6.97 0.65
CA TYR A 248 5.24 6.58 0.76
C TYR A 248 5.73 5.87 -0.50
N PHE A 249 4.86 5.09 -1.17
CA PHE A 249 5.15 4.51 -2.48
C PHE A 249 5.62 5.59 -3.48
N PHE A 250 4.87 6.67 -3.67
CA PHE A 250 5.28 7.76 -4.58
C PHE A 250 6.63 8.38 -4.19
N ASN A 251 6.82 8.69 -2.91
CA ASN A 251 8.09 9.27 -2.45
C ASN A 251 9.26 8.33 -2.67
N SER A 252 9.07 7.04 -2.39
CA SER A 252 10.10 6.02 -2.58
C SER A 252 10.42 5.78 -4.06
N GLU A 253 9.43 5.86 -4.96
CA GLU A 253 9.65 5.69 -6.40
C GLU A 253 10.32 6.92 -7.03
N MET A 254 10.05 8.13 -6.51
CA MET A 254 10.62 9.38 -7.04
C MET A 254 12.00 9.76 -6.49
N ILE A 255 12.42 9.21 -5.35
CA ILE A 255 13.67 9.59 -4.64
C ILE A 255 14.72 8.46 -4.69
N GLN A 256 14.41 7.32 -5.33
CA GLN A 256 15.35 6.20 -5.44
C GLN A 256 16.67 6.57 -6.15
N ILE A 257 17.76 5.97 -5.67
CA ILE A 257 19.10 6.07 -6.27
C ILE A 257 19.12 5.37 -7.64
N GLU A 258 18.46 4.22 -7.75
CA GLU A 258 18.29 3.51 -9.01
C GLU A 258 17.01 4.00 -9.71
N PRO A 259 17.06 4.29 -11.02
CA PRO A 259 15.91 4.86 -11.72
C PRO A 259 14.76 3.86 -11.80
N SER A 260 13.69 4.14 -11.05
CA SER A 260 12.43 3.40 -11.16
C SER A 260 11.79 3.59 -12.54
N PRO A 261 11.22 2.55 -13.16
CA PRO A 261 10.48 2.68 -14.41
C PRO A 261 9.20 3.54 -14.26
N LEU A 262 8.76 3.82 -13.03
CA LEU A 262 7.59 4.66 -12.75
C LEU A 262 7.94 6.16 -12.63
N VAL A 263 9.23 6.53 -12.48
CA VAL A 263 9.62 7.92 -12.17
C VAL A 263 9.20 8.90 -13.26
N GLN A 264 9.46 8.56 -14.54
CA GLN A 264 9.12 9.43 -15.66
C GLN A 264 7.59 9.56 -15.83
N PRO A 265 6.80 8.46 -15.79
CA PRO A 265 5.35 8.55 -15.72
C PRO A 265 4.82 9.39 -14.55
N MET A 266 5.40 9.26 -13.34
CA MET A 266 5.00 10.06 -12.18
C MET A 266 5.27 11.55 -12.41
N TYR A 267 6.45 11.91 -12.93
CA TYR A 267 6.82 13.29 -13.23
C TYR A 267 5.98 13.92 -14.34
N ALA A 268 5.51 13.13 -15.30
CA ALA A 268 4.67 13.59 -16.40
C ALA A 268 3.17 13.71 -16.03
N SER A 269 2.71 13.09 -14.94
CA SER A 269 1.29 12.95 -14.62
C SER A 269 0.72 14.13 -13.82
N SER A 270 -0.39 14.73 -14.31
CA SER A 270 -1.17 15.72 -13.53
C SER A 270 -1.95 15.06 -12.41
N GLY A 271 -2.28 13.78 -12.57
CA GLY A 271 -2.93 12.98 -11.54
C GLY A 271 -2.13 12.96 -10.25
N VAL A 272 -0.79 12.82 -10.31
CA VAL A 272 0.05 12.77 -9.10
C VAL A 272 0.02 14.11 -8.36
N ALA A 273 0.18 15.23 -9.07
CA ALA A 273 0.10 16.56 -8.46
C ALA A 273 -1.29 16.80 -7.85
N ILE A 274 -2.37 16.48 -8.57
CA ILE A 274 -3.74 16.66 -8.09
C ILE A 274 -4.00 15.79 -6.86
N MET A 275 -3.62 14.52 -6.88
CA MET A 275 -3.77 13.59 -5.78
C MET A 275 -3.02 14.07 -4.53
N LEU A 276 -1.76 14.49 -4.66
CA LEU A 276 -0.99 15.01 -3.53
C LEU A 276 -1.66 16.23 -2.90
N MET A 277 -2.12 17.17 -3.73
CA MET A 277 -2.78 18.38 -3.25
C MET A 277 -4.14 18.11 -2.62
N HIS A 278 -4.92 17.18 -3.17
CA HIS A 278 -6.20 16.76 -2.61
C HIS A 278 -6.00 16.08 -1.25
N THR A 279 -5.05 15.16 -1.17
CA THR A 279 -4.67 14.45 0.06
C THR A 279 -4.19 15.44 1.12
N TRP A 280 -3.28 16.35 0.77
CA TRP A 280 -2.77 17.38 1.68
C TRP A 280 -3.87 18.31 2.18
N ASN A 281 -4.79 18.73 1.32
CA ASN A 281 -5.94 19.53 1.73
C ASN A 281 -6.86 18.78 2.70
N HIS A 282 -7.08 17.48 2.50
CA HIS A 282 -7.81 16.64 3.45
C HIS A 282 -7.11 16.58 4.82
N ILE A 283 -5.82 16.26 4.85
CA ILE A 283 -5.04 16.09 6.08
C ILE A 283 -4.97 17.38 6.90
N THR A 284 -4.93 18.54 6.23
CA THR A 284 -4.90 19.87 6.87
C THR A 284 -6.29 20.41 7.22
N SER A 285 -7.35 19.65 6.95
CA SER A 285 -8.72 20.04 7.25
C SER A 285 -9.13 19.66 8.67
N ILE A 286 -10.19 20.29 9.17
CA ILE A 286 -10.85 19.92 10.42
C ILE A 286 -11.47 18.51 10.37
N SER A 287 -11.67 17.95 9.17
CA SER A 287 -12.28 16.63 8.98
C SER A 287 -11.28 15.47 9.15
N PHE A 288 -10.00 15.78 9.34
CA PHE A 288 -8.99 14.78 9.65
C PHE A 288 -9.18 14.24 11.08
N THR A 289 -9.37 12.93 11.19
CA THR A 289 -9.68 12.22 12.44
C THR A 289 -8.53 11.35 12.98
N GLY A 290 -7.36 11.36 12.34
CA GLY A 290 -6.17 10.64 12.82
C GLY A 290 -5.45 11.37 13.97
N SER A 291 -4.40 10.75 14.51
CA SER A 291 -3.56 11.36 15.55
C SER A 291 -2.76 12.57 15.02
N VAL A 292 -2.26 13.40 15.92
CA VAL A 292 -1.42 14.56 15.56
C VAL A 292 -0.13 14.11 14.88
N GLU A 293 0.49 13.06 15.39
CA GLU A 293 1.71 12.46 14.84
C GLU A 293 1.46 11.94 13.43
N ARG A 294 0.33 11.24 13.23
CA ARG A 294 -0.06 10.75 11.91
C ARG A 294 -0.32 11.90 10.93
N ARG A 295 -0.97 12.98 11.40
CA ARG A 295 -1.19 14.19 10.61
C ARG A 295 0.14 14.78 10.15
N SER A 296 1.10 14.94 11.06
CA SER A 296 2.43 15.48 10.78
C SER A 296 3.17 14.62 9.75
N ALA A 297 3.22 13.31 9.94
CA ALA A 297 3.85 12.39 9.00
C ALA A 297 3.24 12.46 7.58
N LEU A 298 1.91 12.50 7.48
CA LEU A 298 1.20 12.59 6.21
C LEU A 298 1.40 13.95 5.50
N ILE A 299 1.45 15.05 6.26
CA ILE A 299 1.80 16.38 5.73
C ILE A 299 3.22 16.35 5.17
N THR A 300 4.18 15.79 5.91
CA THR A 300 5.57 15.63 5.47
C THR A 300 5.65 14.80 4.20
N ALA A 301 4.90 13.70 4.11
CA ALA A 301 4.84 12.87 2.91
C ALA A 301 4.31 13.63 1.69
N CYS A 302 3.22 14.39 1.84
CA CYS A 302 2.66 15.21 0.77
C CYS A 302 3.63 16.32 0.32
N MET A 303 4.26 17.00 1.28
CA MET A 303 5.27 18.02 1.01
C MET A 303 6.46 17.44 0.25
N GLY A 304 7.01 16.31 0.71
CA GLY A 304 8.14 15.63 0.07
C GLY A 304 7.84 15.27 -1.38
N GLY A 305 6.65 14.73 -1.65
CA GLY A 305 6.21 14.42 -3.00
C GLY A 305 6.07 15.67 -3.88
N ALA A 306 5.47 16.75 -3.33
CA ALA A 306 5.32 18.03 -4.03
C ALA A 306 6.67 18.68 -4.35
N VAL A 307 7.62 18.66 -3.41
CA VAL A 307 9.00 19.14 -3.58
C VAL A 307 9.72 18.34 -4.66
N THR A 308 9.61 17.02 -4.62
CA THR A 308 10.26 16.17 -5.61
C THR A 308 9.69 16.42 -7.02
N LEU A 309 8.37 16.55 -7.15
CA LEU A 309 7.73 16.91 -8.42
C LEU A 309 8.16 18.29 -8.93
N GLY A 310 8.15 19.30 -8.07
CA GLY A 310 8.48 20.67 -8.45
C GLY A 310 9.96 20.88 -8.80
N ARG A 311 10.86 20.07 -8.22
CA ARG A 311 12.30 20.18 -8.40
C ARG A 311 12.85 19.28 -9.50
N SER A 312 12.38 18.04 -9.57
CA SER A 312 13.00 16.99 -10.37
C SER A 312 12.23 16.62 -11.64
N SER A 313 10.96 17.04 -11.77
CA SER A 313 10.18 16.73 -12.97
C SER A 313 10.70 17.52 -14.19
N PRO A 314 10.92 16.86 -15.34
CA PRO A 314 11.13 17.56 -16.62
C PRO A 314 9.96 18.48 -17.00
N GLN A 315 8.77 18.23 -16.45
CA GLN A 315 7.57 19.05 -16.63
C GLN A 315 7.25 19.90 -15.40
N ALA A 316 8.25 20.23 -14.57
CA ALA A 316 8.09 21.01 -13.35
C ALA A 316 7.20 22.26 -13.50
N PRO A 317 7.28 23.09 -14.56
CA PRO A 317 6.39 24.24 -14.74
C PRO A 317 4.90 23.85 -14.72
N ASN A 318 4.53 22.78 -15.43
CA ASN A 318 3.15 22.29 -15.47
C ASN A 318 2.72 21.73 -14.10
N ARG A 319 3.60 20.97 -13.43
CA ARG A 319 3.31 20.42 -12.09
C ARG A 319 3.12 21.53 -11.06
N ILE A 320 3.96 22.56 -11.09
CA ILE A 320 3.86 23.73 -10.22
C ILE A 320 2.55 24.48 -10.48
N SER A 321 2.19 24.67 -11.76
CA SER A 321 0.90 25.25 -12.14
C SER A 321 -0.27 24.45 -11.58
N ASP A 322 -0.27 23.12 -11.74
CA ASP A 322 -1.30 22.23 -11.19
C ASP A 322 -1.42 22.40 -9.66
N MET A 323 -0.29 22.42 -8.94
CA MET A 323 -0.27 22.58 -7.48
C MET A 323 -0.77 23.96 -7.02
N LEU A 324 -0.40 25.03 -7.72
CA LEU A 324 -0.84 26.40 -7.41
C LEU A 324 -2.36 26.55 -7.60
N HIS A 325 -2.92 26.02 -8.69
CA HIS A 325 -4.37 26.00 -8.91
C HIS A 325 -5.12 25.24 -7.81
N ARG A 326 -4.48 24.24 -7.20
CA ARG A 326 -5.02 23.46 -6.07
C ARG A 326 -4.72 24.07 -4.70
N GLY A 327 -4.15 25.27 -4.63
CA GLY A 327 -4.01 26.05 -3.40
C GLY A 327 -2.74 25.78 -2.61
N LEU A 328 -1.63 25.42 -3.27
CA LEU A 328 -0.31 25.17 -2.64
C LEU A 328 0.05 26.15 -1.52
N LEU A 329 0.07 27.46 -1.79
CA LEU A 329 0.48 28.46 -0.80
C LEU A 329 -0.37 28.42 0.48
N ARG A 330 -1.67 28.16 0.35
CA ARG A 330 -2.58 28.04 1.51
C ARG A 330 -2.24 26.79 2.33
N LEU A 331 -1.90 25.68 1.68
CA LEU A 331 -1.52 24.45 2.37
C LEU A 331 -0.17 24.58 3.07
N LEU A 332 0.81 25.27 2.47
CA LEU A 332 2.10 25.57 3.11
C LEU A 332 1.89 26.29 4.45
N VAL A 333 1.11 27.38 4.44
CA VAL A 333 0.75 28.13 5.64
C VAL A 333 0.10 27.25 6.70
N LYS A 334 -0.99 26.55 6.33
CA LYS A 334 -1.78 25.76 7.28
C LYS A 334 -0.94 24.66 7.94
N SER A 335 0.01 24.10 7.19
CA SER A 335 0.85 23.01 7.68
C SER A 335 1.73 23.45 8.84
N VAL A 336 2.26 24.67 8.83
CA VAL A 336 3.11 25.20 9.91
C VAL A 336 2.38 25.16 11.25
N THR A 337 1.13 25.62 11.28
CA THR A 337 0.32 25.64 12.51
C THR A 337 -0.10 24.26 13.00
N LEU A 338 -0.06 23.25 12.12
CA LEU A 338 -0.50 21.90 12.46
C LEU A 338 0.65 21.02 12.96
N VAL A 339 1.89 21.30 12.54
CA VAL A 339 3.07 20.46 12.84
C VAL A 339 3.98 21.08 13.92
N GLN A 340 3.72 22.31 14.37
CA GLN A 340 4.53 23.05 15.35
C GLN A 340 4.88 22.28 16.65
N ASN A 341 4.08 21.28 17.05
CA ASN A 341 4.33 20.48 18.25
C ASN A 341 5.05 19.13 17.98
N SER A 342 5.35 18.80 16.73
CA SER A 342 5.96 17.51 16.32
C SER A 342 7.42 17.71 15.89
N LEU A 343 8.35 17.72 16.85
CA LEU A 343 9.70 18.25 16.65
C LEU A 343 10.60 17.63 15.55
N PRO A 344 10.55 16.34 15.18
CA PRO A 344 11.32 15.90 13.99
C PRO A 344 10.65 16.35 12.69
N ASP A 345 9.33 16.17 12.57
CA ASP A 345 8.56 16.51 11.37
C ASP A 345 8.52 18.03 11.12
N TYR A 346 8.60 18.81 12.19
CA TYR A 346 8.54 20.26 12.12
C TYR A 346 9.71 20.87 11.35
N ASN A 347 10.93 20.40 11.62
CA ASN A 347 12.12 20.89 10.91
C ASN A 347 12.10 20.47 9.44
N ILE A 348 11.71 19.21 9.17
CA ILE A 348 11.57 18.69 7.80
C ILE A 348 10.54 19.51 7.03
N LEU A 349 9.41 19.86 7.67
CA LEU A 349 8.39 20.72 7.08
C LEU A 349 8.94 22.10 6.74
N LEU A 350 9.63 22.77 7.67
CA LEU A 350 10.18 24.10 7.44
C LEU A 350 11.21 24.11 6.31
N ASP A 351 12.06 23.08 6.23
CA ASP A 351 13.00 22.92 5.12
C ASP A 351 12.26 22.72 3.80
N GLY A 352 11.21 21.88 3.78
CA GLY A 352 10.36 21.70 2.60
C GLY A 352 9.68 22.99 2.14
N ILE A 353 9.15 23.80 3.08
CA ILE A 353 8.57 25.12 2.78
C ILE A 353 9.63 26.07 2.22
N PHE A 354 10.81 26.11 2.83
CA PHE A 354 11.91 26.93 2.34
C PHE A 354 12.29 26.54 0.92
N LEU A 355 12.50 25.25 0.64
CA LEU A 355 12.80 24.74 -0.70
C LEU A 355 11.70 25.12 -1.71
N MET A 356 10.42 24.98 -1.32
CA MET A 356 9.30 25.39 -2.17
C MET A 356 9.37 26.87 -2.54
N LEU A 357 9.51 27.73 -1.54
CA LEU A 357 9.45 29.18 -1.74
C LEU A 357 10.70 29.71 -2.47
N HIS A 358 11.88 29.26 -2.06
CA HIS A 358 13.17 29.78 -2.52
C HIS A 358 13.66 29.09 -3.80
N ASP A 359 13.60 27.76 -3.84
CA ASP A 359 14.25 26.98 -4.91
C ASP A 359 13.29 26.55 -6.02
N ILE A 360 11.97 26.53 -5.78
CA ILE A 360 10.98 26.03 -6.76
C ILE A 360 10.09 27.15 -7.29
N LEU A 361 9.60 28.04 -6.42
CA LEU A 361 8.74 29.16 -6.82
C LEU A 361 9.53 30.43 -7.16
N SER A 362 10.73 30.60 -6.60
CA SER A 362 11.60 31.76 -6.85
C SER A 362 12.50 31.70 -8.12
N PRO A 363 12.80 30.55 -8.75
CA PRO A 363 13.59 30.52 -9.98
C PRO A 363 13.01 31.30 -11.16
N ALA A 364 13.95 31.83 -11.94
CA ALA A 364 13.75 32.82 -12.97
C ALA A 364 13.06 32.37 -14.26
N THR A 365 12.82 31.08 -14.44
CA THR A 365 12.36 30.44 -15.69
C THR A 365 10.87 30.12 -15.70
N VAL A 366 10.17 30.51 -14.65
CA VAL A 366 8.74 30.33 -14.50
C VAL A 366 8.04 31.22 -15.54
N HIS A 367 7.43 30.59 -16.55
CA HIS A 367 6.59 31.24 -17.57
C HIS A 367 5.73 32.37 -16.97
N ARG A 368 5.56 33.47 -17.70
CA ARG A 368 4.73 34.64 -17.31
C ARG A 368 3.37 34.24 -16.70
N GLU A 369 2.77 33.17 -17.20
CA GLU A 369 1.51 32.61 -16.71
C GLU A 369 1.58 32.09 -15.27
N ILE A 370 2.64 31.37 -14.92
CA ILE A 370 2.84 30.84 -13.56
C ILE A 370 3.19 32.00 -12.61
N LEU A 371 4.00 32.98 -13.04
CA LEU A 371 4.24 34.19 -12.24
C LEU A 371 2.93 34.94 -11.94
N SER A 372 2.07 35.11 -12.96
CA SER A 372 0.74 35.70 -12.80
C SER A 372 -0.14 34.88 -11.84
N LEU A 373 -0.06 33.55 -11.89
CA LEU A 373 -0.79 32.68 -10.98
C LEU A 373 -0.27 32.79 -9.54
N ILE A 374 1.05 32.75 -9.34
CA ILE A 374 1.68 32.95 -8.02
C ILE A 374 1.21 34.27 -7.44
N ARG A 375 1.25 35.37 -8.20
CA ARG A 375 0.79 36.69 -7.74
C ARG A 375 -0.67 36.66 -7.28
N ARG A 376 -1.56 36.05 -8.06
CA ARG A 376 -2.97 35.88 -7.68
C ARG A 376 -3.12 35.09 -6.39
N CYS A 377 -2.36 34.00 -6.22
CA CYS A 377 -2.36 33.19 -5.01
C CYS A 377 -1.81 33.96 -3.79
N VAL A 378 -0.70 34.70 -3.95
CA VAL A 378 -0.10 35.53 -2.91
C VAL A 378 -1.05 36.64 -2.47
N ALA A 379 -1.64 37.38 -3.42
CA ALA A 379 -2.62 38.41 -3.12
C ALA A 379 -3.84 37.86 -2.37
N THR A 380 -4.27 36.65 -2.73
CA THR A 380 -5.35 35.94 -2.02
C THR A 380 -4.96 35.57 -0.60
N ALA A 381 -3.75 35.05 -0.38
CA ALA A 381 -3.25 34.69 0.94
C ALA A 381 -3.09 35.92 1.85
N LEU A 382 -2.59 37.03 1.30
CA LEU A 382 -2.50 38.33 2.00
C LEU A 382 -3.89 38.82 2.44
N LYS A 383 -4.87 38.81 1.54
CA LYS A 383 -6.25 39.24 1.84
C LYS A 383 -6.90 38.43 2.96
N ARG A 384 -6.53 37.15 3.11
CA ARG A 384 -7.08 36.26 4.15
C ARG A 384 -6.35 36.34 5.48
N GLY A 385 -5.24 37.08 5.57
CA GLY A 385 -4.40 37.13 6.77
C GLY A 385 -3.67 35.82 7.05
N ASP A 386 -3.64 34.90 6.07
CA ASP A 386 -3.09 33.56 6.23
C ASP A 386 -1.57 33.59 6.47
N LEU A 387 -0.85 34.65 6.12
CA LEU A 387 0.62 34.64 6.08
C LEU A 387 1.35 34.81 7.43
N ARG A 388 0.63 35.15 8.50
CA ARG A 388 1.23 35.37 9.83
C ARG A 388 2.12 34.20 10.31
N PRO A 389 1.75 32.91 10.14
CA PRO A 389 2.57 31.79 10.57
C PRO A 389 3.86 31.59 9.77
N LEU A 390 3.96 32.09 8.54
CA LEU A 390 5.22 32.02 7.77
C LEU A 390 6.21 33.08 8.25
N ALA A 391 5.70 34.24 8.66
CA ALA A 391 6.51 35.38 9.07
C ALA A 391 7.23 35.19 10.42
N THR A 392 6.81 34.21 11.23
CA THR A 392 7.43 33.93 12.54
C THR A 392 8.76 33.20 12.45
N TYR A 393 9.11 32.61 11.30
CA TYR A 393 10.32 31.81 11.13
C TYR A 393 11.30 32.51 10.19
N PRO A 394 12.48 32.98 10.66
CA PRO A 394 13.36 33.86 9.88
C PRO A 394 13.68 33.32 8.48
N ARG A 395 14.13 32.06 8.38
CA ARG A 395 14.52 31.46 7.09
C ARG A 395 13.36 31.38 6.09
N VAL A 396 12.16 31.01 6.55
CA VAL A 396 10.95 30.93 5.70
C VAL A 396 10.45 32.32 5.33
N ARG A 397 10.45 33.25 6.29
CA ARG A 397 10.12 34.66 6.08
C ARG A 397 11.03 35.28 5.03
N ASP A 398 12.34 35.05 5.11
CA ASP A 398 13.31 35.65 4.20
C ASP A 398 13.15 35.08 2.78
N ALA A 399 12.90 33.77 2.64
CA ALA A 399 12.54 33.15 1.36
C ALA A 399 11.23 33.72 0.79
N TRP A 400 10.22 33.92 1.64
CA TRP A 400 8.94 34.52 1.27
C TRP A 400 9.10 35.97 0.78
N LEU A 401 9.85 36.79 1.51
CA LEU A 401 10.16 38.18 1.13
C LEU A 401 10.95 38.24 -0.18
N GLY A 402 11.90 37.31 -0.36
CA GLY A 402 12.63 37.15 -1.62
C GLY A 402 11.71 36.89 -2.80
N LEU A 403 10.77 35.95 -2.64
CA LEU A 403 9.75 35.66 -3.66
C LEU A 403 8.88 36.89 -3.98
N GLN A 404 8.41 37.62 -2.96
CA GLN A 404 7.61 38.84 -3.16
C GLN A 404 8.37 39.89 -3.97
N LYS A 405 9.62 40.16 -3.60
CA LYS A 405 10.48 41.12 -4.32
C LYS A 405 10.67 40.72 -5.78
N LEU A 406 10.86 39.43 -6.06
CA LEU A 406 11.01 38.94 -7.43
C LEU A 406 9.73 39.10 -8.27
N LEU A 407 8.56 38.91 -7.68
CA LEU A 407 7.28 39.12 -8.36
C LEU A 407 7.10 40.60 -8.76
N ASP A 408 7.46 41.53 -7.86
CA ASP A 408 7.35 42.97 -8.12
C ASP A 408 8.33 43.44 -9.22
N LEU A 409 9.55 42.87 -9.26
CA LEU A 409 10.60 43.27 -10.20
C LEU A 409 10.38 42.79 -11.66
N ARG A 410 9.55 41.77 -11.89
CA ARG A 410 9.42 41.09 -13.21
C ARG A 410 8.19 41.49 -14.01
N GLU A 411 7.33 42.32 -13.44
CA GLU A 411 6.14 42.85 -14.12
C GLU A 411 6.34 44.26 -14.67
N THR A 412 7.39 44.96 -14.24
CA THR A 412 7.95 46.15 -14.92
C THR A 412 8.83 45.73 -16.08
#